data_AF-A3QQ75-F1
#
_entry.id   AF-A3QQ75-F1
#
_cell.length_a   1.000
_cell.length_b   1.000
_cell.length_c   1.000
_cell.angle_alpha   90.00
_cell.angle_beta   90.00
_cell.angle_gamma   90.00
#
_symmetry.space_group_name_H-M   'P 1'
#
loop_
_entity.id
_entity.type
_entity.pdbx_description
1 polymer ?
#
loop_
_entity_poly.entity_id
_entity_poly.type
_entity_poly.pdbx_seq_one_letter_code
_entity_poly.pdbx_strand_id
1 'polypeptide(L)'
;TLGGRKLKNTRPFQTAEDTDSSVVQKQQNTTVSIVPRIGVPRMQKFQCQPLFLAVLQSIEPDMVYAGYDNTQPDTSASLLTSLNELGERQLVRVVKWAKVLPGFRNLHVDDQMSLIQYS
;
A
#
# COMPACT_ATOMS: atom_id res chain seq x y z
N THR A 1 -24.34 -1.90 38.08
CA THR A 1 -23.58 -0.63 38.14
C THR A 1 -22.28 -0.78 37.38
N LEU A 2 -21.79 0.31 36.79
CA LEU A 2 -20.67 0.45 35.83
C LEU A 2 -21.08 0.15 34.37
N GLY A 3 -21.02 1.08 33.41
CA GLY A 3 -20.51 2.44 33.43
C GLY A 3 -20.13 2.83 31.99
N GLY A 4 -21.07 3.40 31.23
CA GLY A 4 -20.81 3.93 29.89
C GLY A 4 -19.95 5.19 29.95
N ARG A 5 -18.81 5.19 29.25
CA ARG A 5 -17.96 6.37 29.12
C ARG A 5 -18.14 7.00 27.73
N LYS A 6 -18.82 8.15 27.75
CA LYS A 6 -19.04 9.06 26.63
C LYS A 6 -17.79 9.92 26.41
N LEU A 7 -17.13 9.77 25.26
CA LEU A 7 -16.06 10.67 24.82
C LEU A 7 -16.69 12.00 24.36
N LYS A 8 -16.11 13.12 24.81
CA LYS A 8 -16.60 14.47 24.54
C LYS A 8 -15.44 15.41 24.22
N ASN A 9 -15.66 16.17 23.15
CA ASN A 9 -15.09 17.44 22.74
C ASN A 9 -13.64 17.55 22.24
N THR A 10 -13.57 17.53 20.91
CA THR A 10 -13.01 18.59 20.03
C THR A 10 -12.63 19.92 20.72
N ARG A 11 -11.43 20.40 20.40
CA ARG A 11 -11.05 21.82 20.47
C ARG A 11 -10.66 22.32 19.06
N PRO A 12 -10.94 23.60 18.73
CA PRO A 12 -10.82 24.12 17.37
C PRO A 12 -9.43 24.70 17.04
N PHE A 13 -9.19 24.82 15.74
CA PHE A 13 -8.11 25.53 15.04
C PHE A 13 -8.24 27.07 15.16
N GLN A 14 -7.12 27.77 15.38
CA GLN A 14 -6.83 29.17 14.99
C GLN A 14 -5.41 29.56 15.48
N THR A 15 -4.65 30.56 15.01
CA THR A 15 -4.27 31.19 13.71
C THR A 15 -3.13 32.18 14.08
N ALA A 16 -2.12 32.32 13.20
CA ALA A 16 -1.18 33.45 12.97
C ALA A 16 -0.42 34.20 14.11
N GLU A 17 0.90 34.34 13.87
CA GLU A 17 1.82 35.53 13.92
C GLU A 17 1.69 36.52 15.12
N ASP A 18 2.73 37.03 15.79
CA ASP A 18 3.94 37.70 15.27
C ASP A 18 4.91 38.08 16.45
N THR A 19 6.13 38.56 16.11
CA THR A 19 7.06 39.44 16.89
C THR A 19 8.05 38.90 17.98
N ASP A 20 9.32 38.81 17.55
CA ASP A 20 10.54 39.52 18.03
C ASP A 20 11.41 39.09 19.25
N SER A 21 12.72 39.22 19.00
CA SER A 21 13.84 39.54 19.91
C SER A 21 14.67 38.43 20.60
N SER A 22 15.83 38.17 19.96
CA SER A 22 17.21 38.19 20.50
C SER A 22 17.78 37.12 21.45
N VAL A 23 18.82 36.43 20.90
CA VAL A 23 20.17 36.08 21.43
C VAL A 23 20.29 35.23 22.71
N VAL A 24 20.92 34.05 22.59
CA VAL A 24 22.16 33.60 23.28
C VAL A 24 22.34 32.08 23.12
N GLN A 25 23.55 31.67 22.73
CA GLN A 25 24.05 30.29 22.68
C GLN A 25 23.95 29.55 24.02
N LYS A 26 23.53 28.28 24.00
CA LYS A 26 24.10 27.27 24.90
C LYS A 26 24.07 25.87 24.29
N GLN A 27 25.28 25.34 24.11
CA GLN A 27 25.62 24.00 23.65
C GLN A 27 25.38 22.98 24.77
N GLN A 28 24.53 21.95 24.57
CA GLN A 28 24.51 20.73 25.40
C GLN A 28 24.10 19.50 24.58
N ASN A 29 25.01 18.51 24.58
CA ASN A 29 24.88 17.16 24.04
C ASN A 29 23.66 16.41 24.61
N THR A 30 23.01 15.55 23.81
CA THR A 30 22.43 14.29 24.31
C THR A 30 21.99 13.36 23.16
N THR A 31 22.68 12.21 23.09
CA THR A 31 22.17 10.87 22.72
C THR A 31 21.33 10.69 21.45
N VAL A 32 21.98 10.16 20.40
CA VAL A 32 21.30 9.52 19.26
C VAL A 32 20.64 8.23 19.77
N SER A 33 19.32 8.22 19.87
CA SER A 33 18.53 7.02 20.14
C SER A 33 18.61 6.09 18.92
N ILE A 34 19.42 5.04 19.02
CA ILE A 34 19.47 3.96 18.04
C ILE A 34 18.21 3.12 18.24
N VAL A 35 17.15 3.47 17.52
CA VAL A 35 16.01 2.55 17.32
C VAL A 35 16.47 1.53 16.28
N PRO A 36 16.47 0.22 16.58
CA PRO A 36 16.70 -0.79 15.57
C PRO A 36 15.49 -0.77 14.65
N ARG A 37 15.59 -0.05 13.52
CA ARG A 37 14.64 -0.24 12.43
C ARG A 37 14.84 -1.68 11.97
N ILE A 38 13.79 -2.49 12.08
CA ILE A 38 13.67 -3.74 11.32
C ILE A 38 13.91 -3.35 9.87
N GLY A 39 15.12 -3.62 9.41
CA GLY A 39 15.61 -3.16 8.13
C GLY A 39 14.88 -3.93 7.06
N VAL A 40 13.90 -3.30 6.42
CA VAL A 40 13.60 -3.62 5.02
C VAL A 40 14.95 -3.56 4.31
N PRO A 41 15.43 -4.62 3.64
CA PRO A 41 16.72 -4.58 2.97
C PRO A 41 16.69 -3.36 2.04
N ARG A 42 17.51 -2.38 2.39
CA ARG A 42 17.66 -1.12 1.69
C ARG A 42 17.92 -1.51 0.23
N MET A 43 16.97 -1.22 -0.65
CA MET A 43 17.05 -1.46 -2.10
C MET A 43 18.22 -0.64 -2.66
N GLN A 44 19.42 -1.11 -2.43
CA GLN A 44 20.67 -0.50 -2.81
C GLN A 44 20.86 -0.84 -4.28
N LYS A 45 20.16 -0.12 -5.17
CA LYS A 45 20.45 0.09 -6.60
C LYS A 45 19.31 0.89 -7.28
N PHE A 46 19.10 2.14 -6.88
CA PHE A 46 18.30 3.09 -7.66
C PHE A 46 18.98 3.54 -8.97
N GLN A 47 20.18 3.04 -9.29
CA GLN A 47 20.84 3.28 -10.58
C GLN A 47 20.20 2.50 -11.75
N CYS A 48 19.24 1.62 -11.46
CA CYS A 48 18.47 0.87 -12.46
C CYS A 48 16.98 1.28 -12.50
N GLN A 49 16.59 2.47 -12.04
CA GLN A 49 15.18 2.90 -12.09
C GLN A 49 14.57 2.76 -13.51
N PRO A 50 15.22 3.21 -14.60
CA PRO A 50 14.67 3.04 -15.95
C PRO A 50 14.50 1.58 -16.35
N LEU A 51 15.47 0.71 -16.01
CA LEU A 51 15.45 -0.70 -16.39
C LEU A 51 14.41 -1.49 -15.57
N PHE A 52 14.29 -1.20 -14.27
CA PHE A 52 13.28 -1.83 -13.44
C PHE A 52 11.87 -1.43 -13.88
N LEU A 53 11.65 -0.14 -14.18
CA LEU A 53 10.36 0.33 -14.73
C LEU A 53 10.07 -0.31 -16.09
N ALA A 54 11.06 -0.44 -16.97
CA ALA A 54 10.90 -1.12 -18.26
C ALA A 54 10.51 -2.60 -18.10
N VAL A 55 11.10 -3.30 -17.12
CA VAL A 55 10.70 -4.68 -16.80
C VAL A 55 9.25 -4.72 -16.32
N LEU A 56 8.86 -3.87 -15.37
CA LEU A 56 7.49 -3.81 -14.86
C LEU A 56 6.46 -3.56 -15.97
N GLN A 57 6.75 -2.63 -16.88
CA GLN A 57 5.91 -2.37 -18.05
C GLN A 57 5.83 -3.59 -18.98
N SER A 58 6.95 -4.29 -19.20
CA SER A 58 6.98 -5.46 -20.08
C SER A 58 6.23 -6.68 -19.54
N ILE A 59 6.06 -6.77 -18.21
CA ILE A 59 5.35 -7.87 -17.57
C ILE A 59 3.90 -7.52 -17.24
N GLU A 60 3.44 -6.30 -17.52
CA GLU A 60 2.09 -5.83 -17.18
C GLU A 60 1.01 -6.83 -17.68
N PRO A 61 0.02 -7.19 -16.84
CA PRO A 61 -1.02 -8.10 -17.26
C PRO A 61 -1.93 -7.47 -18.33
N ASP A 62 -2.31 -8.27 -19.33
CA ASP A 62 -3.34 -7.84 -20.29
C ASP A 62 -4.66 -7.50 -19.60
N MET A 63 -5.44 -6.62 -20.24
CA MET A 63 -6.77 -6.27 -19.78
C MET A 63 -7.69 -7.50 -19.74
N VAL A 64 -8.49 -7.58 -18.68
CA VAL A 64 -9.48 -8.65 -18.44
C VAL A 64 -10.87 -8.04 -18.43
N TYR A 65 -11.82 -8.72 -19.06
CA TYR A 65 -13.22 -8.31 -19.12
C TYR A 65 -14.08 -9.22 -18.26
N ALA A 66 -15.09 -8.63 -17.63
CA ALA A 66 -16.04 -9.33 -16.77
C ALA A 66 -16.93 -10.32 -17.54
N GLY A 67 -17.06 -10.15 -18.86
CA GLY A 67 -18.00 -10.94 -19.67
C GLY A 67 -19.46 -10.56 -19.40
N TYR A 68 -19.71 -9.32 -19.00
CA TYR A 68 -21.04 -8.81 -18.67
C TYR A 68 -22.00 -8.92 -19.87
N ASP A 69 -23.17 -9.52 -19.65
CA ASP A 69 -24.24 -9.62 -20.62
C ASP A 69 -25.24 -8.47 -20.43
N ASN A 70 -25.17 -7.48 -21.32
CA ASN A 70 -26.06 -6.31 -21.31
C ASN A 70 -27.48 -6.60 -21.82
N THR A 71 -27.78 -7.84 -22.22
CA THR A 71 -29.15 -8.23 -22.64
C THR A 71 -30.05 -8.57 -21.45
N GLN A 72 -29.46 -8.77 -20.27
CA GLN A 72 -30.16 -9.07 -19.02
C GLN A 72 -30.39 -7.80 -18.21
N PRO A 73 -31.42 -7.77 -17.33
CA PRO A 73 -31.61 -6.64 -16.43
C PRO A 73 -30.47 -6.52 -15.40
N ASP A 74 -30.05 -5.27 -15.16
CA ASP A 74 -29.07 -4.91 -14.14
C ASP A 74 -29.67 -5.14 -12.73
N THR A 75 -29.36 -6.28 -12.14
CA THR A 75 -29.72 -6.61 -10.75
C THR A 75 -28.46 -6.66 -9.89
N SER A 76 -28.61 -6.46 -8.58
CA SER A 76 -27.48 -6.60 -7.65
C SER A 76 -26.82 -7.98 -7.76
N ALA A 77 -27.62 -9.04 -7.93
CA ALA A 77 -27.12 -10.40 -8.09
C ALA A 77 -26.30 -10.57 -9.39
N SER A 78 -26.82 -10.13 -10.54
CA SER A 78 -26.11 -10.28 -11.82
C SER A 78 -24.82 -9.46 -11.87
N LEU A 79 -24.81 -8.26 -11.31
CA LEU A 79 -23.62 -7.42 -11.21
C LEU A 79 -22.57 -8.02 -10.27
N LEU A 80 -22.96 -8.51 -9.09
CA LEU A 80 -22.03 -9.15 -8.15
C LEU A 80 -21.41 -10.42 -8.73
N THR A 81 -22.18 -11.24 -9.44
CA THR A 81 -21.64 -12.41 -10.15
C THR A 81 -20.62 -12.00 -11.20
N SER A 82 -20.95 -11.03 -12.05
CA SER A 82 -20.02 -10.48 -13.07
C SER A 82 -18.72 -9.94 -12.46
N LEU A 83 -18.81 -9.23 -11.33
CA LEU A 83 -17.65 -8.73 -10.60
C LEU A 83 -16.81 -9.85 -9.97
N ASN A 84 -17.44 -10.88 -9.40
CA ASN A 84 -16.73 -12.04 -8.85
C ASN A 84 -15.97 -12.78 -9.95
N GLU A 85 -16.61 -13.04 -11.10
CA GLU A 85 -15.96 -13.67 -12.25
C GLU A 85 -14.78 -12.84 -12.76
N LEU A 86 -14.92 -11.51 -12.81
CA LEU A 86 -13.81 -10.63 -13.15
C LEU A 86 -12.66 -10.76 -12.13
N GLY A 87 -12.98 -10.74 -10.83
CA GLY A 87 -12.02 -10.87 -9.75
C GLY A 87 -11.24 -12.18 -9.81
N GLU A 88 -11.91 -13.30 -10.07
CA GLU A 88 -11.27 -14.62 -10.26
C GLU A 88 -10.30 -14.61 -11.44
N ARG A 89 -10.72 -14.05 -12.58
CA ARG A 89 -9.86 -13.95 -13.78
C ARG A 89 -8.65 -13.03 -13.52
N GLN A 90 -8.85 -11.92 -12.83
CA GLN A 90 -7.78 -11.00 -12.45
C GLN A 90 -6.80 -11.65 -11.47
N LEU A 91 -7.28 -12.42 -10.49
CA LEU A 91 -6.41 -13.12 -9.54
C LEU A 91 -5.45 -14.08 -10.26
N VAL A 92 -5.93 -14.82 -11.26
CA VAL A 92 -5.06 -15.67 -12.08
C VAL A 92 -3.97 -14.85 -12.78
N ARG A 93 -4.29 -13.64 -13.26
CA ARG A 93 -3.31 -12.72 -13.87
C ARG A 93 -2.31 -12.20 -12.85
N VAL A 94 -2.76 -11.77 -11.67
CA VAL A 94 -1.90 -11.30 -10.57
C VAL A 94 -0.93 -12.38 -10.12
N VAL A 95 -1.39 -13.63 -9.97
CA VAL A 95 -0.52 -14.76 -9.60
C VAL A 95 0.54 -15.01 -10.68
N LYS A 96 0.16 -14.99 -11.96
CA LYS A 96 1.12 -15.14 -13.07
C LYS A 96 2.12 -13.99 -13.13
N TRP A 97 1.66 -12.76 -12.90
CA TRP A 97 2.48 -11.55 -12.84
C TRP A 97 3.50 -11.61 -11.70
N ALA A 98 3.05 -11.95 -10.49
CA ALA A 98 3.91 -12.06 -9.31
C ALA A 98 5.04 -13.08 -9.53
N LYS A 99 4.75 -14.20 -10.22
CA LYS A 99 5.77 -15.22 -10.54
C LYS A 99 6.90 -14.72 -11.44
N VAL A 100 6.69 -13.68 -12.24
CA VAL A 100 7.71 -13.09 -13.12
C VAL A 100 8.27 -11.77 -12.59
N LEU A 101 7.74 -11.27 -11.47
CA LEU A 101 8.21 -10.05 -10.82
C LEU A 101 9.63 -10.24 -10.25
N PRO A 102 10.62 -9.38 -10.60
CA PRO A 102 11.97 -9.50 -10.11
C PRO A 102 12.04 -9.47 -8.57
N GLY A 103 12.67 -10.49 -7.98
CA GLY A 103 12.83 -10.62 -6.53
C GLY A 103 11.69 -11.35 -5.81
N PHE A 104 10.50 -11.50 -6.40
CA PHE A 104 9.37 -12.15 -5.74
C PHE A 104 9.62 -13.63 -5.44
N ARG A 105 10.25 -14.35 -6.38
CA ARG A 105 10.62 -15.77 -6.20
C ARG A 105 11.73 -16.00 -5.18
N ASN A 106 12.40 -14.95 -4.70
CA ASN A 106 13.42 -15.05 -3.67
C ASN A 106 12.82 -15.11 -2.25
N LEU A 107 11.52 -14.82 -2.12
CA LEU A 107 10.79 -14.94 -0.85
C LEU A 107 10.43 -16.40 -0.56
N HIS A 108 10.20 -16.73 0.71
CA HIS A 108 9.66 -18.03 1.08
C HIS A 108 8.27 -18.25 0.45
N VAL A 109 7.88 -19.49 0.17
CA VAL A 109 6.59 -19.77 -0.48
C VAL A 109 5.41 -19.27 0.36
N ASP A 110 5.49 -19.38 1.69
CA ASP A 110 4.45 -18.87 2.59
C ASP A 110 4.34 -17.33 2.55
N ASP A 111 5.48 -16.65 2.38
CA ASP A 111 5.50 -15.19 2.23
C ASP A 111 4.92 -14.77 0.87
N GLN A 112 5.22 -15.51 -0.20
CA GLN A 112 4.62 -15.29 -1.51
C GLN A 112 3.10 -15.46 -1.45
N MET A 113 2.63 -16.54 -0.80
CA MET A 113 1.20 -16.81 -0.62
C MET A 113 0.52 -15.75 0.25
N SER A 114 1.18 -15.29 1.32
CA SER A 114 0.64 -14.26 2.20
C SER A 114 0.54 -12.91 1.50
N LEU A 115 1.58 -12.50 0.77
CA LEU A 115 1.57 -11.24 0.02
C LEU A 115 0.47 -11.20 -1.04
N ILE A 116 0.21 -12.32 -1.73
CA ILE A 116 -0.88 -12.39 -2.72
C ILE A 116 -2.27 -12.32 -2.06
N GLN A 117 -2.41 -12.88 -0.86
CA GLN A 117 -3.71 -12.93 -0.16
C GLN A 117 -4.06 -11.63 0.56
N TYR A 118 -3.07 -10.85 1.00
CA TYR A 118 -3.26 -9.69 1.87
C TYR A 118 -2.85 -8.34 1.24
N SER A 119 -2.57 -8.30 -0.07
CA SER A 119 -2.29 -7.06 -0.82
C SER A 119 -3.53 -6.24 -1.12
#